data_AF-A0A8B5XD76-F1
#
_entry.id   AF-A0A8B5XD76-F1
#
_cell.length_a   1.000
_cell.length_b   1.000
_cell.length_c   1.000
_cell.angle_alpha   90.00
_cell.angle_beta   90.00
_cell.angle_gamma   90.00
#
_symmetry.space_group_name_H-M   'P 1'
#
loop_
_entity.id
_entity.type
_entity.pdbx_description
1 polymer ?
#
loop_
_entity_poly.entity_id
_entity_poly.type
_entity_poly.pdbx_seq_one_letter_code
_entity_poly.pdbx_strand_id
1 'polypeptide(L)'
;MRANMSTTTSPASFIAKWRDNQLKESSASQEHFIDLCRMLGVPTPVEADRDGSFYTFEKGAEKTSGGGGFADVWYRDRFAWEYKGPGARLDDAYQQLLLYREALESPPLLIVSDLQRIQIHTNFTGTVKQIHTIELDELDNPDTLRTLRAVFTDPEKLRPKRTAAQVTEEAAERFAKITLGLRSRGNDPDQTAHFMVQLLFCLFAEDVGLLPNRIFSRLIKFTAANPESFTTQIGELLAAMRDGGVSNLETISRFNGGLFNQINVLDLTETELRELERASRLDWSYIEPAIIGTLFERSLDPARRSQLGAHYTGRGDIERVVEPVVMQPLRRRWNEVREQADKLKADWDSATTPRTRENRKNQLASLLFKFQDELRQVRILDPACGSGNFLYVALENLLDLEKQVAQYAAINGLPFLMPQVRPTQLYGLEINHYARELTQTVIWIGYLQWMRLNAHAVQDDPVLDPMETIKLQDSILDLSDPDNPREPEWPEADFIIGNPPFLGAKRLRSE
;
A
#
# COMPACT_ATOMS: atom_id res chain seq x y z
N MET A 1 39.11 -4.26 -38.55
CA MET A 1 38.66 -4.88 -37.29
C MET A 1 39.44 -4.21 -36.15
N ARG A 2 39.00 -3.03 -35.71
CA ARG A 2 39.60 -2.32 -34.57
C ARG A 2 38.73 -2.61 -33.35
N ALA A 3 39.27 -3.32 -32.37
CA ALA A 3 38.64 -3.48 -31.08
C ALA A 3 38.61 -2.11 -30.40
N ASN A 4 37.41 -1.59 -30.12
CA ASN A 4 37.24 -0.50 -29.16
C ASN A 4 37.61 -1.08 -27.79
N MET A 5 38.81 -0.78 -27.31
CA MET A 5 39.15 -0.93 -25.90
C MET A 5 38.29 0.07 -25.12
N SER A 6 37.17 -0.41 -24.57
CA SER A 6 36.46 0.28 -23.50
C SER A 6 37.42 0.38 -22.32
N THR A 7 37.76 1.60 -21.91
CA THR A 7 38.61 1.86 -20.75
C THR A 7 37.84 1.48 -19.49
N THR A 8 38.05 0.26 -18.99
CA THR A 8 37.47 -0.23 -17.74
C THR A 8 38.06 0.55 -16.55
N THR A 9 37.23 1.37 -15.90
CA THR A 9 37.56 2.06 -14.66
C THR A 9 37.64 1.02 -13.52
N SER A 10 38.73 0.98 -12.75
CA SER A 10 38.78 0.09 -11.58
C SER A 10 37.90 0.64 -10.44
N PRO A 11 37.36 -0.21 -9.54
CA PRO A 11 36.59 0.27 -8.40
C PRO A 11 37.33 1.30 -7.54
N ALA A 12 38.61 1.06 -7.26
CA ALA A 12 39.43 2.02 -6.51
C ALA A 12 39.54 3.38 -7.22
N SER A 13 39.64 3.40 -8.55
CA SER A 13 39.67 4.65 -9.33
C SER A 13 38.31 5.34 -9.35
N PHE A 14 37.21 4.59 -9.38
CA PHE A 14 35.85 5.13 -9.30
C PHE A 14 35.61 5.80 -7.94
N ILE A 15 35.93 5.09 -6.85
CA ILE A 15 35.81 5.60 -5.48
C ILE A 15 36.61 6.89 -5.32
N ALA A 16 37.88 6.89 -5.73
CA ALA A 16 38.73 8.07 -5.63
C ALA A 16 38.17 9.27 -6.41
N LYS A 17 37.57 9.06 -7.59
CA LYS A 17 36.98 10.14 -8.40
C LYS A 17 35.76 10.76 -7.72
N TRP A 18 34.88 9.94 -7.16
CA TRP A 18 33.58 10.41 -6.68
C TRP A 18 33.56 10.79 -5.19
N ARG A 19 34.56 10.37 -4.41
CA ARG A 19 34.68 10.72 -2.99
C ARG A 19 34.90 12.23 -2.76
N ASP A 20 35.71 12.87 -3.59
CA ASP A 20 36.07 14.30 -3.45
C ASP A 20 35.25 15.22 -4.38
N ASN A 21 34.16 14.72 -4.96
CA ASN A 21 33.39 15.47 -5.93
C ASN A 21 32.55 16.58 -5.26
N GLN A 22 32.72 17.83 -5.71
CA GLN A 22 31.95 19.00 -5.28
C GLN A 22 30.96 19.52 -6.35
N LEU A 23 30.79 18.79 -7.47
CA LEU A 23 29.89 19.20 -8.54
C LEU A 23 28.42 19.15 -8.10
N LYS A 24 27.61 20.06 -8.66
CA LYS A 24 26.15 20.05 -8.50
C LYS A 24 25.54 18.84 -9.23
N GLU A 25 24.45 18.30 -8.67
CA GLU A 25 23.69 17.14 -9.16
C GLU A 25 23.52 17.10 -10.68
N SER A 26 22.95 18.18 -11.26
CA SER A 26 22.65 18.28 -12.70
C SER A 26 23.87 18.23 -13.62
N SER A 27 25.07 18.39 -13.08
CA SER A 27 26.33 18.35 -13.82
C SER A 27 27.10 17.04 -13.62
N ALA A 28 26.66 16.18 -12.69
CA ALA A 28 27.43 15.02 -12.22
C ALA A 28 26.74 13.67 -12.46
N SER A 29 25.39 13.62 -12.47
CA SER A 29 24.62 12.37 -12.49
C SER A 29 24.90 11.49 -13.72
N GLN A 30 24.89 12.07 -14.92
CA GLN A 30 25.15 11.32 -16.17
C GLN A 30 26.58 10.78 -16.22
N GLU A 31 27.57 11.58 -15.85
CA GLU A 31 28.98 11.15 -15.85
C GLU A 31 29.21 10.05 -14.80
N HIS A 32 28.64 10.20 -13.60
CA HIS A 32 28.68 9.19 -12.54
C HIS A 32 28.12 7.86 -13.02
N PHE A 33 26.95 7.89 -13.66
CA PHE A 33 26.31 6.70 -14.17
C PHE A 33 27.11 6.04 -15.32
N ILE A 34 27.70 6.83 -16.22
CA ILE A 34 28.58 6.32 -17.28
C ILE A 34 29.81 5.64 -16.69
N ASP A 35 30.45 6.25 -15.70
CA ASP A 35 31.61 5.65 -15.04
C ASP A 35 31.25 4.39 -14.26
N LEU A 36 30.05 4.35 -13.67
CA LEU A 36 29.51 3.17 -13.02
C LEU A 36 29.36 2.02 -14.04
N CYS A 37 28.79 2.31 -15.22
CA CYS A 37 28.67 1.33 -16.30
C CYS A 37 30.04 0.77 -16.71
N ARG A 38 31.03 1.66 -16.91
CA ARG A 38 32.40 1.29 -17.27
C ARG A 38 33.09 0.45 -16.19
N MET A 39 32.91 0.80 -14.92
CA MET A 39 33.45 0.04 -13.78
C MET A 39 32.84 -1.37 -13.70
N LEU A 40 31.54 -1.48 -13.94
CA LEU A 40 30.83 -2.75 -13.89
C LEU A 40 31.07 -3.60 -15.16
N GLY A 41 31.53 -2.98 -16.25
CA GLY A 41 31.71 -3.62 -17.55
C GLY A 41 30.39 -3.85 -18.30
N VAL A 42 29.38 -3.01 -18.04
CA VAL A 42 28.07 -3.04 -18.70
C VAL A 42 27.97 -1.89 -19.71
N PRO A 43 27.17 -2.04 -20.79
CA PRO A 43 27.03 -0.97 -21.77
C PRO A 43 26.31 0.23 -21.16
N THR A 44 26.71 1.43 -21.56
CA THR A 44 25.97 2.68 -21.26
C THR A 44 24.68 2.76 -22.07
N PRO A 45 23.72 3.66 -21.72
CA PRO A 45 22.46 3.77 -22.45
C PRO A 45 22.64 3.89 -23.97
N VAL A 46 23.45 4.85 -24.43
CA VAL A 46 23.69 5.11 -25.86
C VAL A 46 24.44 3.98 -26.57
N GLU A 47 25.26 3.21 -25.84
CA GLU A 47 25.97 2.05 -26.40
C GLU A 47 25.05 0.85 -26.60
N ALA A 48 24.11 0.64 -25.67
CA ALA A 48 23.13 -0.45 -25.73
C ALA A 48 21.95 -0.13 -26.65
N ASP A 49 21.48 1.11 -26.62
CA ASP A 49 20.25 1.55 -27.23
C ASP A 49 20.40 2.99 -27.78
N ARG A 50 20.54 3.08 -29.10
CA ARG A 50 20.78 4.38 -29.76
C ARG A 50 19.51 5.21 -29.94
N ASP A 51 18.35 4.58 -29.93
CA ASP A 51 17.07 5.26 -30.12
C ASP A 51 16.31 5.49 -28.81
N GLY A 52 16.77 4.90 -27.71
CA GLY A 52 16.22 5.11 -26.36
C GLY A 52 14.87 4.42 -26.15
N SER A 53 14.54 3.43 -26.99
CA SER A 53 13.31 2.64 -26.91
C SER A 53 13.21 1.77 -25.66
N PHE A 54 14.34 1.32 -25.09
CA PHE A 54 14.40 0.46 -23.91
C PHE A 54 15.48 0.84 -22.88
N TYR A 55 16.46 1.69 -23.22
CA TYR A 55 17.48 2.16 -22.27
C TYR A 55 17.96 3.57 -22.59
N THR A 56 17.61 4.57 -21.76
CA THR A 56 17.98 5.98 -22.03
C THR A 56 18.18 6.79 -20.75
N PHE A 57 18.91 7.89 -20.89
CA PHE A 57 18.87 9.00 -19.94
C PHE A 57 17.58 9.81 -20.10
N GLU A 58 17.16 10.45 -19.01
CA GLU A 58 16.04 11.41 -18.97
C GLU A 58 14.76 10.84 -19.62
N LYS A 59 14.42 9.58 -19.32
CA LYS A 59 13.17 8.99 -19.82
C LYS A 59 12.01 9.70 -19.18
N GLY A 60 11.32 10.50 -19.99
CA GLY A 60 10.04 11.07 -19.62
C GLY A 60 8.93 10.06 -19.84
N ALA A 61 7.86 10.19 -19.06
CA ALA A 61 6.54 9.91 -19.62
C ALA A 61 6.34 10.89 -20.79
N GLU A 62 5.99 10.39 -21.99
CA GLU A 62 6.09 11.13 -23.26
C GLU A 62 5.69 12.61 -23.17
N LYS A 63 6.63 13.52 -23.53
CA LYS A 63 6.41 14.97 -23.55
C LYS A 63 5.85 15.44 -24.89
N THR A 64 4.81 16.27 -24.85
CA THR A 64 4.53 17.32 -25.85
C THR A 64 4.63 18.75 -25.30
N SER A 65 4.77 18.97 -24.00
CA SER A 65 5.00 20.32 -23.47
C SER A 65 5.73 20.30 -22.13
N GLY A 66 6.91 20.94 -22.10
CA GLY A 66 7.87 20.88 -21.01
C GLY A 66 7.31 21.18 -19.62
N GLY A 67 7.54 20.21 -18.72
CA GLY A 67 7.25 20.29 -17.29
C GLY A 67 6.65 18.97 -16.79
N GLY A 68 7.41 17.87 -16.83
CA GLY A 68 6.99 16.56 -16.36
C GLY A 68 8.19 15.84 -15.72
N GLY A 69 7.96 15.09 -14.65
CA GLY A 69 9.02 14.38 -13.92
C GLY A 69 9.67 13.29 -14.77
N PHE A 70 10.96 13.12 -14.58
CA PHE A 70 11.83 12.21 -15.33
C PHE A 70 12.47 11.25 -14.34
N ALA A 71 12.74 10.02 -14.79
CA ALA A 71 13.85 9.28 -14.19
C ALA A 71 15.13 9.72 -14.90
N ASP A 72 16.18 10.02 -14.14
CA ASP A 72 17.50 10.34 -14.70
C ASP A 72 18.01 9.23 -15.63
N VAL A 73 17.77 7.97 -15.26
CA VAL A 73 18.05 6.82 -16.13
C VAL A 73 16.92 5.81 -16.05
N TRP A 74 16.53 5.27 -17.20
CA TRP A 74 15.54 4.19 -17.27
C TRP A 74 16.02 3.08 -18.18
N TYR A 75 15.89 1.85 -17.70
CA TYR A 75 16.16 0.63 -18.45
C TYR A 75 14.95 -0.29 -18.29
N ARG A 76 14.19 -0.49 -19.39
CA ARG A 76 13.02 -1.37 -19.48
C ARG A 76 13.31 -2.74 -18.87
N ASP A 77 12.35 -3.26 -18.09
CA ASP A 77 12.42 -4.55 -17.40
C ASP A 77 13.61 -4.69 -16.42
N ARG A 78 14.28 -3.58 -16.06
CA ARG A 78 15.46 -3.57 -15.19
C ARG A 78 15.32 -2.57 -14.05
N PHE A 79 15.34 -1.28 -14.35
CA PHE A 79 15.28 -0.25 -13.31
C PHE A 79 14.79 1.10 -13.82
N ALA A 80 14.28 1.91 -12.89
CA ALA A 80 14.33 3.37 -12.98
C ALA A 80 15.32 3.90 -11.94
N TRP A 81 16.11 4.90 -12.29
CA TRP A 81 17.17 5.47 -11.46
C TRP A 81 17.00 6.99 -11.36
N GLU A 82 17.01 7.50 -10.14
CA GLU A 82 16.93 8.93 -9.82
C GLU A 82 18.12 9.36 -8.96
N TYR A 83 18.73 10.50 -9.31
CA TYR A 83 19.81 11.10 -8.54
C TYR A 83 19.32 12.23 -7.63
N LYS A 84 20.14 12.50 -6.62
CA LYS A 84 20.15 13.73 -5.82
C LYS A 84 21.59 14.22 -5.64
N GLY A 85 21.74 15.46 -5.21
CA GLY A 85 23.05 16.00 -4.84
C GLY A 85 23.68 15.27 -3.63
N PRO A 86 25.02 15.31 -3.48
CA PRO A 86 25.72 14.63 -2.39
C PRO A 86 25.16 14.91 -0.99
N GLY A 87 24.90 13.85 -0.21
CA GLY A 87 24.41 13.93 1.16
C GLY A 87 22.93 14.28 1.30
N ALA A 88 22.18 14.30 0.19
CA ALA A 88 20.74 14.57 0.20
C ALA A 88 19.94 13.38 0.77
N ARG A 89 18.71 13.67 1.20
CA ARG A 89 17.75 12.63 1.58
C ARG A 89 17.23 11.93 0.33
N LEU A 90 17.44 10.62 0.27
CA LEU A 90 17.03 9.79 -0.86
C LEU A 90 15.53 9.45 -0.85
N ASP A 91 14.83 9.67 0.26
CA ASP A 91 13.40 9.41 0.38
C ASP A 91 12.59 10.19 -0.67
N ASP A 92 12.93 11.46 -0.90
CA ASP A 92 12.22 12.32 -1.86
C ASP A 92 12.40 11.81 -3.30
N ALA A 93 13.62 11.38 -3.65
CA ALA A 93 13.93 10.76 -4.94
C ALA A 93 13.12 9.46 -5.13
N TYR A 94 12.99 8.68 -4.06
CA TYR A 94 12.26 7.42 -4.11
C TYR A 94 10.75 7.65 -4.26
N GLN A 95 10.19 8.66 -3.59
CA GLN A 95 8.80 9.07 -3.79
C GLN A 95 8.54 9.53 -5.23
N GLN A 96 9.50 10.24 -5.85
CA GLN A 96 9.39 10.62 -7.27
C GLN A 96 9.33 9.38 -8.17
N LEU A 97 10.21 8.39 -7.96
CA LEU A 97 10.16 7.15 -8.74
C LEU A 97 8.87 6.36 -8.54
N LEU A 98 8.34 6.29 -7.31
CA LEU A 98 7.05 5.64 -7.03
C LEU A 98 5.89 6.27 -7.81
N LEU A 99 5.90 7.59 -7.93
CA LEU A 99 4.86 8.33 -8.64
C LEU A 99 4.80 7.98 -10.14
N TYR A 100 5.97 7.86 -10.77
CA TYR A 100 6.08 7.63 -12.22
C TYR A 100 6.31 6.17 -12.61
N ARG A 101 6.42 5.23 -11.65
CA ARG A 101 6.81 3.84 -11.92
C ARG A 101 6.00 3.19 -13.05
N GLU A 102 4.68 3.41 -13.11
CA GLU A 102 3.82 2.82 -14.15
C GLU A 102 4.05 3.43 -15.53
N ALA A 103 4.28 4.75 -15.59
CA ALA A 103 4.70 5.41 -16.82
C ALA A 103 6.08 4.95 -17.30
N LEU A 104 6.89 4.41 -16.38
CA LEU A 104 8.19 3.78 -16.62
C LEU A 104 8.07 2.26 -16.82
N GLU A 105 6.87 1.74 -17.07
CA GLU A 105 6.57 0.31 -17.30
C GLU A 105 6.81 -0.59 -16.06
N SER A 106 6.65 -0.02 -14.87
CA SER A 106 6.75 -0.70 -13.56
C SER A 106 8.02 -1.55 -13.43
N PRO A 107 9.21 -0.93 -13.51
CA PRO A 107 10.46 -1.69 -13.50
C PRO A 107 10.63 -2.43 -12.16
N PRO A 108 11.31 -3.59 -12.16
CA PRO A 108 11.45 -4.42 -10.96
C PRO A 108 12.32 -3.78 -9.87
N LEU A 109 13.09 -2.75 -10.21
CA LEU A 109 13.95 -2.02 -9.28
C LEU A 109 13.73 -0.49 -9.43
N LEU A 110 13.63 0.20 -8.30
CA LEU A 110 13.64 1.66 -8.23
C LEU A 110 14.90 2.07 -7.47
N ILE A 111 15.79 2.82 -8.11
CA ILE A 111 17.13 3.06 -7.58
C ILE A 111 17.30 4.55 -7.37
N VAL A 112 17.79 4.91 -6.19
CA VAL A 112 18.06 6.30 -5.85
C VAL A 112 19.50 6.45 -5.41
N SER A 113 20.14 7.56 -5.79
CA SER A 113 21.54 7.78 -5.44
C SER A 113 21.87 9.25 -5.21
N ASP A 114 22.70 9.53 -4.23
CA ASP A 114 23.27 10.86 -3.98
C ASP A 114 24.76 10.92 -4.40
N LEU A 115 25.19 10.04 -5.30
CA LEU A 115 26.59 9.83 -5.72
C LEU A 115 27.49 9.19 -4.66
N GLN A 116 27.17 9.29 -3.37
CA GLN A 116 27.92 8.62 -2.29
C GLN A 116 27.25 7.32 -1.84
N ARG A 117 25.93 7.25 -1.98
CA ARG A 117 25.11 6.11 -1.62
C ARG A 117 24.23 5.74 -2.79
N ILE A 118 24.02 4.45 -2.98
CA ILE A 118 23.04 3.88 -3.91
C ILE A 118 22.08 3.05 -3.09
N GLN A 119 20.79 3.35 -3.15
CA GLN A 119 19.73 2.52 -2.59
C GLN A 119 18.95 1.84 -3.70
N ILE A 120 19.02 0.51 -3.74
CA ILE A 120 18.27 -0.31 -4.67
C ILE A 120 17.00 -0.79 -3.95
N HIS A 121 15.86 -0.20 -4.30
CA HIS A 121 14.57 -0.62 -3.80
C HIS A 121 13.95 -1.65 -4.75
N THR A 122 13.67 -2.84 -4.22
CA THR A 122 12.93 -3.87 -4.97
C THR A 122 11.47 -3.46 -5.14
N ASN A 123 10.92 -3.71 -6.33
CA ASN A 123 9.55 -3.34 -6.74
C ASN A 123 8.85 -4.54 -7.41
N PHE A 124 9.08 -5.74 -6.89
CA PHE A 124 8.42 -6.96 -7.39
C PHE A 124 7.07 -7.17 -6.71
N THR A 125 6.02 -7.33 -7.51
CA THR A 125 4.66 -7.62 -7.03
C THR A 125 4.63 -8.88 -6.16
N GLY A 126 3.91 -8.80 -5.03
CA GLY A 126 3.70 -9.93 -4.10
C GLY A 126 4.89 -10.27 -3.20
N THR A 127 5.93 -9.44 -3.19
CA THR A 127 7.13 -9.64 -2.36
C THR A 127 7.27 -8.57 -1.29
N VAL A 128 7.94 -8.89 -0.19
CA VAL A 128 8.30 -7.90 0.83
C VAL A 128 9.39 -7.00 0.27
N LYS A 129 9.22 -5.68 0.35
CA LYS A 129 10.22 -4.74 -0.15
C LYS A 129 11.54 -4.92 0.60
N GLN A 130 12.58 -5.19 -0.16
CA GLN A 130 13.97 -5.17 0.29
C GLN A 130 14.68 -3.93 -0.27
N ILE A 131 15.51 -3.31 0.57
CA ILE A 131 16.36 -2.18 0.20
C ILE A 131 17.81 -2.63 0.36
N HIS A 132 18.59 -2.54 -0.72
CA HIS A 132 20.03 -2.73 -0.67
C HIS A 132 20.70 -1.37 -0.70
N THR A 133 21.29 -0.97 0.42
CA THR A 133 22.10 0.25 0.51
C THR A 133 23.55 -0.12 0.23
N ILE A 134 24.17 0.62 -0.68
CA ILE A 134 25.56 0.48 -1.05
C ILE A 134 26.21 1.85 -0.87
N GLU A 135 27.20 1.92 0.02
CA GLU A 135 28.03 3.11 0.17
C GLU A 135 29.17 3.10 -0.87
N LEU A 136 29.62 4.28 -1.28
CA LEU A 136 30.68 4.46 -2.28
C LEU A 136 31.93 3.66 -1.89
N ASP A 137 32.29 3.71 -0.62
CA ASP A 137 33.46 3.03 -0.07
C ASP A 137 33.35 1.50 -0.06
N GLU A 138 32.17 0.94 -0.33
CA GLU A 138 31.94 -0.50 -0.44
C GLU A 138 32.06 -1.03 -1.88
N LEU A 139 32.30 -0.16 -2.86
CA LEU A 139 32.35 -0.56 -4.27
C LEU A 139 33.58 -1.40 -4.65
N ASP A 140 34.56 -1.56 -3.77
CA ASP A 140 35.66 -2.52 -3.94
C ASP A 140 35.29 -3.94 -3.48
N ASN A 141 34.17 -4.12 -2.77
CA ASN A 141 33.68 -5.40 -2.31
C ASN A 141 33.11 -6.22 -3.49
N PRO A 142 33.60 -7.45 -3.73
CA PRO A 142 33.08 -8.33 -4.78
C PRO A 142 31.57 -8.60 -4.71
N ASP A 143 30.98 -8.68 -3.51
CA ASP A 143 29.55 -8.95 -3.31
C ASP A 143 28.68 -7.76 -3.69
N THR A 144 29.13 -6.56 -3.32
CA THR A 144 28.54 -5.29 -3.73
C THR A 144 28.55 -5.16 -5.26
N LEU A 145 29.69 -5.43 -5.88
CA LEU A 145 29.83 -5.42 -7.34
C LEU A 145 28.94 -6.47 -8.02
N ARG A 146 28.78 -7.67 -7.43
CA ARG A 146 27.85 -8.69 -7.94
C ARG A 146 26.41 -8.20 -7.88
N THR A 147 26.01 -7.57 -6.78
CA THR A 147 24.68 -6.99 -6.58
C THR A 147 24.40 -5.89 -7.62
N LEU A 148 25.33 -4.94 -7.78
CA LEU A 148 25.21 -3.88 -8.79
C LEU A 148 25.18 -4.42 -10.21
N ARG A 149 26.00 -5.43 -10.56
CA ARG A 149 25.91 -6.05 -11.89
C ARG A 149 24.55 -6.73 -12.12
N ALA A 150 23.96 -7.33 -11.08
CA ALA A 150 22.65 -7.96 -11.18
C ALA A 150 21.56 -6.94 -11.56
N VAL A 151 21.63 -5.71 -11.06
CA VAL A 151 20.70 -4.62 -11.45
C VAL A 151 20.58 -4.47 -12.98
N PHE A 152 21.71 -4.49 -13.69
CA PHE A 152 21.75 -4.30 -15.15
C PHE A 152 21.47 -5.58 -15.93
N THR A 153 21.92 -6.72 -15.41
CA THR A 153 21.97 -7.97 -16.18
C THR A 153 20.81 -8.91 -15.90
N ASP A 154 20.40 -9.03 -14.62
CA ASP A 154 19.45 -10.02 -14.13
C ASP A 154 18.85 -9.56 -12.79
N PRO A 155 17.89 -8.61 -12.82
CA PRO A 155 17.31 -8.02 -11.60
C PRO A 155 16.54 -9.06 -10.78
N GLU A 156 16.07 -10.15 -11.37
CA GLU A 156 15.36 -11.24 -10.68
C GLU A 156 16.23 -11.89 -9.59
N LYS A 157 17.57 -11.82 -9.68
CA LYS A 157 18.46 -12.24 -8.58
C LYS A 157 18.28 -11.42 -7.29
N LEU A 158 17.74 -10.21 -7.41
CA LEU A 158 17.42 -9.33 -6.29
C LEU A 158 15.97 -9.50 -5.83
N ARG A 159 15.18 -10.38 -6.46
CA ARG A 159 13.81 -10.66 -6.00
C ARG A 159 13.84 -11.16 -4.55
N PRO A 160 13.11 -10.52 -3.64
CA PRO A 160 13.00 -10.98 -2.26
C PRO A 160 12.46 -12.41 -2.20
N LYS A 161 13.07 -13.26 -1.38
CA LYS A 161 12.66 -14.66 -1.21
C LYS A 161 11.38 -14.82 -0.40
N ARG A 162 11.09 -13.86 0.48
CA ARG A 162 9.86 -13.85 1.29
C ARG A 162 8.75 -13.17 0.51
N THR A 163 7.63 -13.86 0.39
CA THR A 163 6.39 -13.30 -0.17
C THR A 163 5.55 -12.66 0.92
N ALA A 164 4.67 -11.73 0.51
CA ALA A 164 3.68 -11.12 1.40
C ALA A 164 2.76 -12.20 2.03
N ALA A 165 2.35 -13.20 1.25
CA ALA A 165 1.60 -14.37 1.71
C ALA A 165 2.33 -15.16 2.82
N GLN A 166 3.64 -15.40 2.71
CA GLN A 166 4.41 -16.09 3.75
C GLN A 166 4.52 -15.28 5.05
N VAL A 167 4.65 -13.95 4.96
CA VAL A 167 4.63 -13.08 6.16
C VAL A 167 3.26 -13.10 6.82
N THR A 168 2.21 -13.03 5.99
CA THR A 168 0.80 -13.12 6.40
C THR A 168 0.50 -14.44 7.11
N GLU A 169 0.94 -15.57 6.57
CA GLU A 169 0.75 -16.89 7.18
C GLU A 169 1.48 -17.01 8.53
N GLU A 170 2.76 -16.59 8.60
CA GLU A 170 3.51 -16.59 9.85
C GLU A 170 2.83 -15.72 10.92
N ALA A 171 2.42 -14.51 10.55
CA ALA A 171 1.72 -13.60 11.46
C ALA A 171 0.39 -14.22 11.96
N ALA A 172 -0.38 -14.86 11.08
CA ALA A 172 -1.61 -15.56 11.46
C ALA A 172 -1.35 -16.70 12.46
N GLU A 173 -0.27 -17.46 12.30
CA GLU A 173 0.13 -18.51 13.25
C GLU A 173 0.48 -17.96 14.64
N ARG A 174 1.19 -16.83 14.72
CA ARG A 174 1.54 -16.21 16.00
C ARG A 174 0.30 -15.79 16.77
N PHE A 175 -0.60 -15.06 16.11
CA PHE A 175 -1.84 -14.59 16.70
C PHE A 175 -2.76 -15.75 17.10
N ALA A 176 -2.84 -16.81 16.30
CA ALA A 176 -3.64 -17.99 16.65
C ALA A 176 -3.20 -18.63 17.98
N LYS A 177 -1.90 -18.66 18.28
CA LYS A 177 -1.39 -19.16 19.57
C LYS A 177 -1.81 -18.28 20.73
N ILE A 178 -1.80 -16.95 20.55
CA ILE A 178 -2.23 -15.98 21.55
C ILE A 178 -3.74 -16.14 21.83
N THR A 179 -4.55 -16.18 20.77
CA THR A 179 -6.00 -16.35 20.87
C THR A 179 -6.38 -17.68 21.54
N LEU A 180 -5.70 -18.77 21.20
CA LEU A 180 -5.94 -20.07 21.84
C LEU A 180 -5.62 -20.04 23.33
N GLY A 181 -4.50 -19.42 23.72
CA GLY A 181 -4.12 -19.26 25.12
C GLY A 181 -5.15 -18.45 25.92
N LEU A 182 -5.60 -17.31 25.40
CA LEU A 182 -6.66 -16.49 25.99
C LEU A 182 -7.97 -17.27 26.16
N ARG A 183 -8.41 -17.99 25.12
CA ARG A 183 -9.64 -18.80 25.18
C ARG A 183 -9.53 -19.96 26.17
N SER A 184 -8.38 -20.63 26.23
CA SER A 184 -8.16 -21.72 27.19
C SER A 184 -8.28 -21.28 28.65
N ARG A 185 -8.06 -19.99 28.91
CA ARG A 185 -8.22 -19.34 30.21
C ARG A 185 -9.64 -18.80 30.47
N GLY A 186 -10.58 -19.03 29.55
CA GLY A 186 -11.99 -18.65 29.71
C GLY A 186 -12.30 -17.19 29.39
N ASN A 187 -11.42 -16.48 28.70
CA ASN A 187 -11.72 -15.13 28.21
C ASN A 187 -12.87 -15.17 27.19
N ASP A 188 -13.71 -14.14 27.22
CA ASP A 188 -14.81 -14.00 26.28
C ASP A 188 -14.30 -13.96 24.83
N PRO A 189 -14.89 -14.73 23.90
CA PRO A 189 -14.43 -14.78 22.52
C PRO A 189 -14.47 -13.42 21.82
N ASP A 190 -15.53 -12.63 22.04
CA ASP A 190 -15.72 -11.36 21.34
C ASP A 190 -14.73 -10.31 21.89
N GLN A 191 -14.51 -10.26 23.21
CA GLN A 191 -13.47 -9.43 23.82
C GLN A 191 -12.06 -9.83 23.38
N THR A 192 -11.78 -11.14 23.31
CA THR A 192 -10.50 -11.66 22.84
C THR A 192 -10.24 -11.19 21.41
N ALA A 193 -11.23 -11.34 20.55
CA ALA A 193 -11.12 -11.01 19.16
C ALA A 193 -10.94 -9.50 18.94
N HIS A 194 -11.69 -8.66 19.66
CA HIS A 194 -11.52 -7.20 19.65
C HIS A 194 -10.12 -6.76 20.07
N PHE A 195 -9.62 -7.28 21.19
CA PHE A 195 -8.26 -6.97 21.66
C PHE A 195 -7.19 -7.39 20.64
N MET A 196 -7.34 -8.56 19.99
CA MET A 196 -6.41 -8.97 18.95
C MET A 196 -6.39 -8.01 17.74
N VAL A 197 -7.55 -7.46 17.35
CA VAL A 197 -7.60 -6.47 16.25
C VAL A 197 -6.90 -5.18 16.64
N GLN A 198 -7.02 -4.73 17.89
CA GLN A 198 -6.30 -3.57 18.39
C GLN A 198 -4.78 -3.80 18.35
N LEU A 199 -4.29 -4.96 18.79
CA LEU A 199 -2.87 -5.31 18.70
C LEU A 199 -2.38 -5.39 17.26
N LEU A 200 -3.15 -6.00 16.36
CA LEU A 200 -2.84 -6.06 14.93
C LEU A 200 -2.74 -4.65 14.34
N PHE A 201 -3.69 -3.77 14.68
CA PHE A 201 -3.68 -2.41 14.20
C PHE A 201 -2.46 -1.64 14.72
N CYS A 202 -2.04 -1.84 15.98
CA CYS A 202 -0.80 -1.25 16.49
C CYS A 202 0.44 -1.70 15.69
N LEU A 203 0.54 -2.99 15.33
CA LEU A 203 1.64 -3.50 14.49
C LEU A 203 1.64 -2.83 13.11
N PHE A 204 0.47 -2.78 12.47
CA PHE A 204 0.32 -2.13 11.18
C PHE A 204 0.63 -0.63 11.25
N ALA A 205 0.04 0.09 12.20
CA ALA A 205 0.20 1.54 12.35
C ALA A 205 1.67 1.92 12.62
N GLU A 206 2.39 1.11 13.37
CA GLU A 206 3.83 1.29 13.60
C GLU A 206 4.65 1.13 12.31
N ASP A 207 4.49 0.03 11.60
CA ASP A 207 5.25 -0.24 10.37
C ASP A 207 4.90 0.76 9.28
N VAL A 208 3.62 1.11 9.27
CA VAL A 208 2.89 2.28 8.75
C VAL A 208 3.59 3.64 8.81
N GLY A 209 4.34 3.86 9.88
CA GLY A 209 4.81 5.18 10.30
C GLY A 209 3.73 6.07 10.93
N LEU A 210 2.54 5.54 11.23
CA LEU A 210 1.47 6.26 11.95
C LEU A 210 1.73 6.28 13.46
N LEU A 211 2.33 5.22 14.00
CA LEU A 211 2.88 5.23 15.36
C LEU A 211 4.39 5.53 15.32
N PRO A 212 4.87 6.47 16.15
CA PRO A 212 6.25 6.94 16.08
C PRO A 212 7.23 5.93 16.67
N ASN A 213 8.49 6.00 16.19
CA ASN A 213 9.67 5.46 16.87
C ASN A 213 9.56 3.99 17.31
N ARG A 214 8.85 3.16 16.54
CA ARG A 214 8.62 1.75 16.88
C ARG A 214 8.10 1.55 18.33
N ILE A 215 7.23 2.44 18.79
CA ILE A 215 6.76 2.49 20.18
C ILE A 215 6.12 1.18 20.65
N PHE A 216 5.33 0.53 19.81
CA PHE A 216 4.63 -0.69 20.20
C PHE A 216 5.60 -1.87 20.29
N SER A 217 6.50 -2.04 19.33
CA SER A 217 7.57 -3.04 19.40
C SER A 217 8.49 -2.81 20.59
N ARG A 218 8.83 -1.55 20.91
CA ARG A 218 9.62 -1.21 22.10
C ARG A 218 8.87 -1.55 23.39
N LEU A 219 7.58 -1.25 23.47
CA LEU A 219 6.71 -1.58 24.61
C LEU A 219 6.71 -3.09 24.84
N ILE A 220 6.43 -3.90 23.80
CA ILE A 220 6.45 -5.37 23.89
C ILE A 220 7.81 -5.87 24.38
N LYS A 221 8.90 -5.39 23.79
CA LYS A 221 10.25 -5.81 24.15
C LYS A 221 10.62 -5.46 25.60
N PHE A 222 10.24 -4.27 26.07
CA PHE A 222 10.52 -3.82 27.43
C PHE A 222 9.72 -4.59 28.48
N THR A 223 8.50 -5.00 28.13
CA THR A 223 7.56 -5.67 29.04
C THR A 223 7.53 -7.20 28.87
N ALA A 224 8.38 -7.78 28.01
CA ALA A 224 8.35 -9.20 27.66
C ALA A 224 8.44 -10.16 28.85
N ALA A 225 9.12 -9.76 29.93
CA ALA A 225 9.25 -10.53 31.18
C ALA A 225 8.36 -10.04 32.33
N ASN A 226 7.51 -9.03 32.09
CA ASN A 226 6.61 -8.44 33.08
C ASN A 226 5.22 -8.18 32.44
N PRO A 227 4.35 -9.20 32.41
CA PRO A 227 3.06 -9.07 31.74
C PRO A 227 2.11 -8.05 32.36
N GLU A 228 2.15 -7.83 33.67
CA GLU A 228 1.34 -6.78 34.31
C GLU A 228 1.73 -5.37 33.81
N SER A 229 3.04 -5.15 33.59
CA SER A 229 3.53 -3.91 33.00
C SER A 229 3.10 -3.76 31.54
N PHE A 230 3.04 -4.86 30.78
CA PHE A 230 2.47 -4.85 29.43
C PHE A 230 1.00 -4.39 29.47
N THR A 231 0.16 -5.04 30.29
CA THR A 231 -1.28 -4.72 30.42
C THR A 231 -1.49 -3.23 30.69
N THR A 232 -0.69 -2.65 31.59
CA THR A 232 -0.78 -1.21 31.93
C THR A 232 -0.40 -0.34 30.72
N GLN A 233 0.79 -0.56 30.16
CA GLN A 233 1.32 0.31 29.10
C GLN A 233 0.55 0.20 27.78
N ILE A 234 0.05 -0.99 27.43
CA ILE A 234 -0.77 -1.15 26.23
C ILE A 234 -2.12 -0.45 26.39
N GLY A 235 -2.71 -0.49 27.60
CA GLY A 235 -3.92 0.28 27.90
C GLY A 235 -3.71 1.79 27.70
N GLU A 236 -2.59 2.33 28.17
CA GLU A 236 -2.21 3.73 27.97
C GLU A 236 -2.00 4.07 26.48
N LEU A 237 -1.32 3.20 25.72
CA LEU A 237 -1.11 3.40 24.29
C LEU A 237 -2.44 3.39 23.53
N LEU A 238 -3.32 2.42 23.79
CA LEU A 238 -4.63 2.31 23.14
C LEU A 238 -5.52 3.53 23.49
N ALA A 239 -5.46 4.02 24.73
CA ALA A 239 -6.16 5.24 25.13
C ALA A 239 -5.62 6.47 24.39
N ALA A 240 -4.29 6.60 24.27
CA ALA A 240 -3.68 7.67 23.49
C ALA A 240 -4.02 7.57 22.00
N MET A 241 -4.14 6.37 21.42
CA MET A 241 -4.62 6.19 20.05
C MET A 241 -6.10 6.58 19.89
N ARG A 242 -6.94 6.40 20.93
CA ARG A 242 -8.34 6.84 20.91
C ARG A 242 -8.48 8.35 20.95
N ASP A 243 -7.79 9.01 21.88
CA ASP A 243 -8.05 10.41 22.25
C ASP A 243 -7.00 11.38 21.69
N GLY A 244 -5.89 10.86 21.16
CA GLY A 244 -4.65 11.61 21.02
C GLY A 244 -3.96 11.81 22.38
N GLY A 245 -2.67 12.15 22.37
CA GLY A 245 -1.97 12.51 23.60
C GLY A 245 -0.54 12.01 23.65
N VAL A 246 -0.09 11.63 24.84
CA VAL A 246 1.28 11.14 25.07
C VAL A 246 1.24 9.73 25.64
N SER A 247 2.03 8.84 25.07
CA SER A 247 2.28 7.50 25.61
C SER A 247 3.78 7.20 25.51
N ASN A 248 4.38 6.70 26.59
CA ASN A 248 5.82 6.37 26.65
C ASN A 248 6.75 7.49 26.11
N LEU A 249 6.45 8.75 26.47
CA LEU A 249 7.17 9.96 26.04
C LEU A 249 7.06 10.32 24.55
N GLU A 250 6.18 9.65 23.81
CA GLU A 250 5.91 9.93 22.40
C GLU A 250 4.54 10.60 22.24
N THR A 251 4.43 11.55 21.31
CA THR A 251 3.14 12.11 20.92
C THR A 251 2.42 11.15 19.99
N ILE A 252 1.19 10.78 20.36
CA ILE A 252 0.33 9.87 19.61
C ILE A 252 -0.80 10.67 18.98
N SER A 253 -0.93 10.56 17.66
CA SER A 253 -2.06 11.09 16.92
C SER A 253 -3.35 10.42 17.35
N ARG A 254 -4.45 11.15 17.27
CA ARG A 254 -5.78 10.59 17.48
C ARG A 254 -6.18 9.78 16.25
N PHE A 255 -6.55 8.51 16.43
CA PHE A 255 -6.92 7.63 15.32
C PHE A 255 -8.42 7.56 15.07
N ASN A 256 -9.22 7.34 16.12
CA ASN A 256 -10.60 6.79 16.07
C ASN A 256 -11.51 7.29 14.91
N GLY A 257 -12.21 6.49 14.08
CA GLY A 257 -12.09 5.08 13.71
C GLY A 257 -13.14 4.11 14.23
N GLY A 258 -13.67 4.31 15.45
CA GLY A 258 -14.55 3.37 16.14
C GLY A 258 -13.84 2.21 16.86
N LEU A 259 -12.72 1.69 16.31
CA LEU A 259 -11.97 0.53 16.86
C LEU A 259 -11.52 0.70 18.32
N PHE A 260 -11.15 1.92 18.72
CA PHE A 260 -10.66 2.21 20.07
C PHE A 260 -11.74 2.72 21.03
N ASN A 261 -13.02 2.76 20.61
CA ASN A 261 -14.11 3.25 21.48
C ASN A 261 -14.26 2.38 22.73
N GLN A 262 -14.01 1.08 22.60
CA GLN A 262 -13.93 0.15 23.71
C GLN A 262 -12.50 -0.38 23.84
N ILE A 263 -11.91 -0.26 25.03
CA ILE A 263 -10.57 -0.75 25.34
C ILE A 263 -10.70 -1.71 26.53
N ASN A 264 -10.68 -3.01 26.23
CA ASN A 264 -10.67 -4.09 27.22
C ASN A 264 -9.35 -4.83 27.09
N VAL A 265 -8.32 -4.37 27.80
CA VAL A 265 -7.01 -5.03 27.76
C VAL A 265 -7.12 -6.38 28.46
N LEU A 266 -6.70 -7.45 27.77
CA LEU A 266 -6.64 -8.78 28.34
C LEU A 266 -5.23 -9.10 28.81
N ASP A 267 -5.12 -9.75 29.96
CA ASP A 267 -3.83 -10.16 30.51
C ASP A 267 -3.20 -11.25 29.64
N LEU A 268 -2.03 -10.95 29.09
CA LEU A 268 -1.20 -11.91 28.39
C LEU A 268 -0.26 -12.61 29.37
N THR A 269 0.05 -13.86 29.10
CA THR A 269 1.13 -14.60 29.75
C THR A 269 2.48 -14.28 29.11
N GLU A 270 3.58 -14.62 29.79
CA GLU A 270 4.93 -14.46 29.22
C GLU A 270 5.09 -15.23 27.89
N THR A 271 4.44 -16.38 27.75
CA THR A 271 4.44 -17.17 26.51
C THR A 271 3.71 -16.47 25.38
N GLU A 272 2.54 -15.89 25.65
CA GLU A 272 1.76 -15.14 24.66
C GLU A 272 2.48 -13.84 24.26
N LEU A 273 3.13 -13.15 25.23
CA LEU A 273 3.97 -11.98 24.94
C LEU A 273 5.17 -12.32 24.06
N ARG A 274 5.78 -13.50 24.24
CA ARG A 274 6.84 -13.97 23.34
C ARG A 274 6.34 -14.21 21.91
N GLU A 275 5.12 -14.71 21.73
CA GLU A 275 4.54 -14.83 20.39
C GLU A 275 4.19 -13.45 19.80
N LEU A 276 3.73 -12.51 20.62
CA LEU A 276 3.50 -11.12 20.19
C LEU A 276 4.81 -10.42 19.80
N GLU A 277 5.90 -10.62 20.55
CA GLU A 277 7.23 -10.11 20.22
C GLU A 277 7.76 -10.70 18.89
N ARG A 278 7.48 -11.99 18.63
CA ARG A 278 7.82 -12.61 17.35
C ARG A 278 7.02 -11.99 16.21
N ALA A 279 5.72 -11.74 16.44
CA ALA A 279 4.85 -11.08 15.48
C ALA A 279 5.30 -9.64 15.18
N SER A 280 5.80 -8.92 16.20
CA SER A 280 6.25 -7.53 16.05
C SER A 280 7.57 -7.36 15.28
N ARG A 281 8.25 -8.46 14.95
CA ARG A 281 9.46 -8.46 14.11
C ARG A 281 9.17 -8.66 12.62
N LEU A 282 7.92 -8.98 12.28
CA LEU A 282 7.46 -9.08 10.89
C LEU A 282 7.27 -7.67 10.31
N ASP A 283 7.31 -7.55 8.98
CA ASP A 283 7.02 -6.29 8.29
C ASP A 283 5.54 -6.25 7.90
N TRP A 284 4.75 -5.51 8.69
CA TRP A 284 3.32 -5.32 8.54
C TRP A 284 2.96 -4.31 7.44
N SER A 285 3.94 -3.64 6.83
CA SER A 285 3.70 -2.74 5.69
C SER A 285 3.26 -3.48 4.42
N TYR A 286 3.50 -4.78 4.33
CA TYR A 286 3.21 -5.64 3.18
C TYR A 286 2.29 -6.80 3.51
N ILE A 287 1.63 -6.77 4.67
CA ILE A 287 0.71 -7.84 5.03
C ILE A 287 -0.53 -7.78 4.14
N GLU A 288 -0.94 -8.94 3.65
CA GLU A 288 -2.14 -9.07 2.83
C GLU A 288 -3.37 -9.09 3.74
N PRO A 289 -4.47 -8.43 3.38
CA PRO A 289 -5.71 -8.49 4.16
C PRO A 289 -6.29 -9.91 4.33
N ALA A 290 -5.83 -10.87 3.52
CA ALA A 290 -6.07 -12.29 3.75
C ALA A 290 -5.69 -12.76 5.16
N ILE A 291 -4.70 -12.12 5.80
CA ILE A 291 -4.35 -12.39 7.20
C ILE A 291 -5.58 -12.17 8.08
N ILE A 292 -6.34 -11.11 7.83
CA ILE A 292 -7.42 -10.68 8.70
C ILE A 292 -8.59 -11.63 8.58
N GLY A 293 -8.92 -12.06 7.36
CA GLY A 293 -9.87 -13.16 7.13
C GLY A 293 -9.43 -14.47 7.81
N THR A 294 -8.14 -14.81 7.72
CA THR A 294 -7.59 -16.02 8.35
C THR A 294 -7.63 -15.93 9.89
N LEU A 295 -7.32 -14.76 10.45
CA LEU A 295 -7.37 -14.47 11.87
C LEU A 295 -8.81 -14.51 12.38
N PHE A 296 -9.75 -13.92 11.65
CA PHE A 296 -11.18 -13.96 11.91
C PHE A 296 -11.72 -15.38 11.98
N GLU A 297 -11.44 -16.15 10.93
CA GLU A 297 -11.84 -17.55 10.84
C GLU A 297 -11.34 -18.39 12.02
N ARG A 298 -10.12 -18.11 12.48
CA ARG A 298 -9.44 -18.86 13.55
C ARG A 298 -9.77 -18.33 14.95
N SER A 299 -10.19 -17.07 15.08
CA SER A 299 -10.61 -16.47 16.34
C SER A 299 -12.05 -16.84 16.71
N LEU A 300 -12.90 -17.12 15.72
CA LEU A 300 -14.27 -17.59 15.93
C LEU A 300 -14.34 -18.97 16.61
N ASP A 301 -15.43 -19.22 17.33
CA ASP A 301 -15.78 -20.55 17.82
C ASP A 301 -16.00 -21.51 16.64
N PRO A 302 -15.35 -22.71 16.61
CA PRO A 302 -15.59 -23.72 15.58
C PRO A 302 -17.07 -24.03 15.32
N ALA A 303 -17.94 -23.97 16.33
CA ALA A 303 -19.38 -24.18 16.16
C ALA A 303 -20.04 -23.03 15.38
N ARG A 304 -19.73 -21.78 15.73
CA ARG A 304 -20.22 -20.55 15.05
C ARG A 304 -19.68 -20.42 13.64
N ARG A 305 -18.46 -20.93 13.38
CA ARG A 305 -17.81 -20.89 12.06
C ARG A 305 -18.63 -21.60 10.97
N SER A 306 -19.27 -22.72 11.31
CA SER A 306 -20.09 -23.49 10.36
C SER A 306 -21.49 -22.91 10.13
N GLN A 307 -22.03 -22.16 11.09
CA GLN A 307 -23.35 -21.51 11.00
C GLN A 307 -23.28 -20.20 10.23
N LEU A 308 -22.23 -19.41 10.44
CA LEU A 308 -22.04 -18.12 9.77
C LEU A 308 -21.57 -18.23 8.32
N GLY A 309 -21.24 -19.44 7.83
CA GLY A 309 -20.65 -19.62 6.51
C GLY A 309 -19.33 -18.84 6.34
N ALA A 310 -18.65 -18.53 7.44
CA ALA A 310 -17.48 -17.65 7.53
C ALA A 310 -16.25 -18.33 6.93
N HIS A 311 -16.27 -18.47 5.60
CA HIS A 311 -15.17 -18.95 4.79
C HIS A 311 -14.52 -17.77 4.08
N TYR A 312 -13.22 -17.68 4.24
CA TYR A 312 -12.36 -16.79 3.51
C TYR A 312 -12.53 -17.04 2.02
N THR A 313 -12.87 -15.96 1.29
CA THR A 313 -12.89 -15.95 -0.17
C THR A 313 -11.55 -15.42 -0.66
N GLY A 314 -10.84 -16.21 -1.46
CA GLY A 314 -9.54 -15.83 -2.00
C GLY A 314 -9.62 -14.63 -2.93
N ARG A 315 -8.55 -13.83 -3.00
CA ARG A 315 -8.49 -12.63 -3.86
C ARG A 315 -8.87 -12.90 -5.31
N GLY A 316 -8.35 -13.98 -5.89
CA GLY A 316 -8.68 -14.36 -7.28
C GLY A 316 -10.17 -14.69 -7.50
N ASP A 317 -10.88 -15.19 -6.48
CA ASP A 317 -12.32 -15.41 -6.55
C ASP A 317 -13.12 -14.12 -6.36
N ILE A 318 -12.66 -13.23 -5.49
CA ILE A 318 -13.24 -11.89 -5.31
C ILE A 318 -13.15 -11.11 -6.62
N GLU A 319 -11.99 -11.12 -7.28
CA GLU A 319 -11.75 -10.42 -8.55
C GLU A 319 -12.68 -10.90 -9.67
N ARG A 320 -13.11 -12.17 -9.66
CA ARG A 320 -14.11 -12.70 -10.62
C ARG A 320 -15.47 -12.02 -10.51
N VAL A 321 -15.77 -11.36 -9.39
CA VAL A 321 -17.01 -10.60 -9.17
C VAL A 321 -16.74 -9.10 -9.26
N VAL A 322 -15.74 -8.60 -8.54
CA VAL A 322 -15.43 -7.16 -8.47
C VAL A 322 -15.09 -6.59 -9.85
N GLU A 323 -14.30 -7.31 -10.66
CA GLU A 323 -13.91 -6.81 -11.98
C GLU A 323 -15.11 -6.61 -12.91
N PRO A 324 -15.95 -7.63 -13.22
CA PRO A 324 -17.08 -7.43 -14.14
C PRO A 324 -18.20 -6.54 -13.58
N VAL A 325 -18.48 -6.58 -12.28
CA VAL A 325 -19.61 -5.85 -11.68
C VAL A 325 -19.28 -4.38 -11.45
N VAL A 326 -18.09 -4.08 -10.90
CA VAL A 326 -17.71 -2.73 -10.50
C VAL A 326 -16.75 -2.10 -11.51
N MET A 327 -15.65 -2.77 -11.80
CA MET A 327 -14.52 -2.12 -12.49
C MET A 327 -14.73 -2.01 -14.00
N GLN A 328 -15.28 -3.02 -14.67
CA GLN A 328 -15.51 -2.96 -16.12
C GLN A 328 -16.41 -1.78 -16.54
N PRO A 329 -17.55 -1.50 -15.86
CA PRO A 329 -18.33 -0.29 -16.11
C PRO A 329 -17.52 1.01 -15.93
N LEU A 330 -16.79 1.13 -14.82
CA LEU A 330 -15.99 2.34 -14.52
C LEU A 330 -14.82 2.53 -15.48
N ARG A 331 -14.15 1.45 -15.88
CA ARG A 331 -13.07 1.48 -16.89
C ARG A 331 -13.58 1.82 -18.28
N ARG A 332 -14.78 1.36 -18.65
CA ARG A 332 -15.43 1.79 -19.89
C ARG A 332 -15.70 3.29 -19.87
N ARG A 333 -16.25 3.79 -18.76
CA ARG A 333 -16.47 5.22 -18.56
C ARG A 333 -15.18 6.02 -18.63
N TRP A 334 -14.10 5.52 -18.02
CA TRP A 334 -12.78 6.13 -18.13
C TRP A 334 -12.29 6.19 -19.57
N ASN A 335 -12.42 5.12 -20.35
CA ASN A 335 -12.01 5.11 -21.75
C ASN A 335 -12.73 6.19 -22.58
N GLU A 336 -14.05 6.38 -22.37
CA GLU A 336 -14.83 7.44 -23.03
C GLU A 336 -14.34 8.85 -22.64
N VAL A 337 -14.00 9.04 -21.36
CA VAL A 337 -13.44 10.30 -20.85
C VAL A 337 -12.05 10.54 -21.44
N ARG A 338 -11.20 9.50 -21.49
CA ARG A 338 -9.86 9.56 -22.06
C ARG A 338 -9.89 9.93 -23.54
N GLU A 339 -10.78 9.35 -24.33
CA GLU A 339 -10.93 9.72 -25.75
C GLU A 339 -11.30 11.20 -25.94
N GLN A 340 -12.12 11.76 -25.06
CA GLN A 340 -12.44 13.19 -25.07
C GLN A 340 -11.24 14.03 -24.61
N ALA A 341 -10.52 13.55 -23.60
CA ALA A 341 -9.31 14.17 -23.06
C ALA A 341 -8.21 14.25 -24.13
N ASP A 342 -7.99 13.18 -24.89
CA ASP A 342 -6.99 13.11 -25.97
C ASP A 342 -7.30 14.14 -27.07
N LYS A 343 -8.57 14.31 -27.44
CA LYS A 343 -9.00 15.35 -28.39
C LYS A 343 -8.74 16.76 -27.85
N LEU A 344 -9.09 17.01 -26.58
CA LEU A 344 -8.83 18.30 -25.93
C LEU A 344 -7.34 18.59 -25.81
N LYS A 345 -6.50 17.56 -25.58
CA LYS A 345 -5.05 17.69 -25.55
C LYS A 345 -4.48 18.01 -26.92
N ALA A 346 -4.94 17.35 -27.99
CA ALA A 346 -4.53 17.68 -29.35
C ALA A 346 -4.91 19.12 -29.74
N ASP A 347 -6.11 19.57 -29.36
CA ASP A 347 -6.56 20.96 -29.51
C ASP A 347 -5.71 21.94 -28.68
N TRP A 348 -5.30 21.54 -27.48
CA TRP A 348 -4.42 22.33 -26.62
C TRP A 348 -3.03 22.49 -27.22
N ASP A 349 -2.43 21.41 -27.75
CA ASP A 349 -1.10 21.43 -28.36
C ASP A 349 -1.05 22.22 -29.66
N SER A 350 -2.14 22.17 -30.45
CA SER A 350 -2.27 22.92 -31.70
C SER A 350 -2.72 24.38 -31.52
N ALA A 351 -3.08 24.79 -30.30
CA ALA A 351 -3.57 26.15 -30.04
C ALA A 351 -2.48 27.21 -30.24
N THR A 352 -2.72 28.14 -31.18
CA THR A 352 -1.75 29.18 -31.56
C THR A 352 -1.85 30.46 -30.72
N THR A 353 -2.94 30.66 -29.98
CA THR A 353 -3.14 31.86 -29.14
C THR A 353 -3.12 31.52 -27.65
N PRO A 354 -2.51 32.37 -26.79
CA PRO A 354 -2.46 32.10 -25.34
C PRO A 354 -3.84 31.86 -24.71
N ARG A 355 -4.85 32.64 -25.12
CA ARG A 355 -6.22 32.49 -24.63
C ARG A 355 -6.84 31.15 -25.01
N THR A 356 -6.68 30.69 -26.24
CA THR A 356 -7.22 29.39 -26.68
C THR A 356 -6.49 28.25 -25.98
N ARG A 357 -5.17 28.37 -25.84
CA ARG A 357 -4.33 27.40 -25.13
C ARG A 357 -4.78 27.21 -23.68
N GLU A 358 -4.96 28.31 -22.96
CA GLU A 358 -5.44 28.30 -21.57
C GLU A 358 -6.87 27.74 -21.46
N ASN A 359 -7.76 28.12 -22.38
CA ASN A 359 -9.14 27.58 -22.40
C ASN A 359 -9.16 26.06 -22.60
N ARG A 360 -8.36 25.51 -23.52
CA ARG A 360 -8.28 24.06 -23.77
C ARG A 360 -7.69 23.31 -22.58
N LYS A 361 -6.62 23.85 -21.99
CA LYS A 361 -6.05 23.33 -20.73
C LYS A 361 -7.10 23.25 -19.62
N ASN A 362 -7.87 24.31 -19.41
CA ASN A 362 -8.91 24.36 -18.38
C ASN A 362 -10.08 23.41 -18.68
N GLN A 363 -10.45 23.23 -19.96
CA GLN A 363 -11.46 22.24 -20.36
C GLN A 363 -10.99 20.81 -20.09
N LEU A 364 -9.73 20.49 -20.42
CA LEU A 364 -9.14 19.20 -20.13
C LEU A 364 -9.10 18.94 -18.62
N ALA A 365 -8.59 19.90 -17.83
CA ALA A 365 -8.56 19.78 -16.38
C ALA A 365 -9.97 19.58 -15.81
N SER A 366 -10.95 20.38 -16.24
CA SER A 366 -12.35 20.25 -15.80
C SER A 366 -12.96 18.89 -16.14
N LEU A 367 -12.65 18.33 -17.30
CA LEU A 367 -13.12 17.00 -17.70
C LEU A 367 -12.58 15.91 -16.75
N LEU A 368 -11.28 15.94 -16.45
CA LEU A 368 -10.66 14.98 -15.54
C LEU A 368 -11.17 15.15 -14.09
N PHE A 369 -11.33 16.39 -13.62
CA PHE A 369 -11.92 16.67 -12.31
C PHE A 369 -13.35 16.13 -12.19
N LYS A 370 -14.16 16.27 -13.23
CA LYS A 370 -15.53 15.72 -13.24
C LYS A 370 -15.52 14.20 -13.13
N PHE A 371 -14.64 13.52 -13.87
CA PHE A 371 -14.54 12.07 -13.75
C PHE A 371 -14.00 11.63 -12.38
N GLN A 372 -13.08 12.39 -11.79
CA GLN A 372 -12.63 12.15 -10.42
C GLN A 372 -13.78 12.31 -9.40
N ASP A 373 -14.64 13.32 -9.58
CA ASP A 373 -15.86 13.50 -8.79
C ASP A 373 -16.87 12.36 -8.99
N GLU A 374 -17.01 11.85 -10.22
CA GLU A 374 -17.79 10.63 -10.50
C GLU A 374 -17.25 9.43 -9.67
N LEU A 375 -15.93 9.21 -9.66
CA LEU A 375 -15.31 8.12 -8.88
C LEU A 375 -15.48 8.30 -7.36
N ARG A 376 -15.40 9.53 -6.86
CA ARG A 376 -15.62 9.89 -5.44
C ARG A 376 -17.04 9.58 -4.97
N GLN A 377 -18.02 9.62 -5.87
CA GLN A 377 -19.44 9.44 -5.53
C GLN A 377 -19.90 7.98 -5.60
N VAL A 378 -19.09 7.06 -6.14
CA VAL A 378 -19.42 5.64 -6.24
C VAL A 378 -19.71 5.06 -4.86
N ARG A 379 -20.82 4.33 -4.73
CA ARG A 379 -21.24 3.61 -3.52
C ARG A 379 -21.28 2.11 -3.79
N ILE A 380 -20.56 1.32 -2.99
CA ILE A 380 -20.46 -0.14 -3.15
C ILE A 380 -20.97 -0.82 -1.88
N LEU A 381 -21.95 -1.70 -2.01
CA LEU A 381 -22.54 -2.44 -0.90
C LEU A 381 -22.15 -3.93 -0.95
N ASP A 382 -21.74 -4.46 0.21
CA ASP A 382 -21.72 -5.89 0.49
C ASP A 382 -22.74 -6.23 1.60
N PRO A 383 -23.87 -6.87 1.27
CA PRO A 383 -24.95 -7.14 2.23
C PRO A 383 -24.68 -8.34 3.14
N ALA A 384 -23.51 -8.97 3.05
CA ALA A 384 -23.04 -10.01 3.95
C ALA A 384 -21.52 -9.92 4.08
N CYS A 385 -21.04 -8.76 4.55
CA CYS A 385 -19.66 -8.35 4.30
C CYS A 385 -18.60 -9.17 5.04
N GLY A 386 -18.96 -9.88 6.12
CA GLY A 386 -18.06 -10.78 6.84
C GLY A 386 -16.82 -10.03 7.32
N SER A 387 -15.64 -10.44 6.83
CA SER A 387 -14.36 -9.79 7.15
C SER A 387 -14.01 -8.60 6.24
N GLY A 388 -14.87 -8.23 5.29
CA GLY A 388 -14.70 -7.03 4.46
C GLY A 388 -13.83 -7.19 3.22
N ASN A 389 -13.44 -8.42 2.83
CA ASN A 389 -12.46 -8.62 1.75
C ASN A 389 -12.96 -8.16 0.36
N PHE A 390 -14.25 -8.33 0.05
CA PHE A 390 -14.83 -7.82 -1.20
C PHE A 390 -14.75 -6.29 -1.27
N LEU A 391 -15.13 -5.62 -0.18
CA LEU A 391 -15.06 -4.16 -0.06
C LEU A 391 -13.62 -3.66 -0.17
N TYR A 392 -12.67 -4.32 0.50
CA TYR A 392 -11.25 -3.98 0.40
C TYR A 392 -10.72 -4.07 -1.05
N VAL A 393 -10.96 -5.19 -1.75
CA VAL A 393 -10.50 -5.34 -3.14
C VAL A 393 -11.16 -4.31 -4.06
N ALA A 394 -12.44 -4.02 -3.84
CA ALA A 394 -13.13 -2.97 -4.59
C ALA A 394 -12.52 -1.58 -4.35
N LEU A 395 -12.16 -1.25 -3.11
CA LEU A 395 -11.49 0.01 -2.76
C LEU A 395 -10.13 0.15 -3.44
N GLU A 396 -9.29 -0.88 -3.36
CA GLU A 396 -7.97 -0.88 -3.99
C GLU A 396 -8.08 -0.65 -5.49
N ASN A 397 -8.98 -1.38 -6.16
CA ASN A 397 -9.20 -1.22 -7.60
C ASN A 397 -9.75 0.18 -7.97
N LEU A 398 -10.59 0.77 -7.12
CA LEU A 398 -11.13 2.11 -7.34
C LEU A 398 -10.05 3.19 -7.18
N LEU A 399 -9.19 3.06 -6.16
CA LEU A 399 -8.02 3.92 -5.97
C LEU A 399 -7.02 3.79 -7.12
N ASP A 400 -6.77 2.58 -7.61
CA ASP A 400 -5.90 2.34 -8.77
C ASP A 400 -6.47 2.99 -10.05
N LEU A 401 -7.78 2.94 -10.26
CA LEU A 401 -8.41 3.65 -11.37
C LEU A 401 -8.26 5.18 -11.22
N GLU A 402 -8.48 5.72 -10.02
CA GLU A 402 -8.27 7.14 -9.75
C GLU A 402 -6.81 7.58 -9.99
N LYS A 403 -5.85 6.74 -9.59
CA LYS A 403 -4.43 6.96 -9.85
C LYS A 403 -4.11 7.03 -11.34
N GLN A 404 -4.73 6.17 -12.17
CA GLN A 404 -4.57 6.24 -13.63
C GLN A 404 -5.03 7.59 -14.20
N VAL A 405 -6.11 8.16 -13.66
CA VAL A 405 -6.59 9.50 -14.04
C VAL A 405 -5.57 10.58 -13.63
N ALA A 406 -5.05 10.51 -12.40
CA ALA A 406 -4.05 11.44 -11.90
C ALA A 406 -2.73 11.39 -12.72
N GLN A 407 -2.29 10.19 -13.09
CA GLN A 407 -1.13 10.00 -13.97
C GLN A 407 -1.38 10.58 -15.36
N TYR A 408 -2.55 10.32 -15.96
CA TYR A 408 -2.90 10.91 -17.24
C TYR A 408 -2.82 12.45 -17.18
N ALA A 409 -3.35 13.07 -16.12
CA ALA A 409 -3.25 14.50 -15.92
C ALA A 409 -1.78 14.98 -15.86
N ALA A 410 -0.95 14.33 -15.04
CA ALA A 410 0.45 14.69 -14.83
C ALA A 410 1.29 14.59 -16.11
N ILE A 411 1.16 13.50 -16.87
CA ILE A 411 1.90 13.28 -18.13
C ILE A 411 1.52 14.33 -19.18
N ASN A 412 0.26 14.78 -19.16
CA ASN A 412 -0.23 15.82 -20.05
C ASN A 412 0.07 17.25 -19.55
N GLY A 413 0.86 17.43 -18.48
CA GLY A 413 1.27 18.75 -17.99
C GLY A 413 0.20 19.50 -17.22
N LEU A 414 -0.80 18.79 -16.67
CA LEU A 414 -1.74 19.33 -15.70
C LEU A 414 -1.21 19.18 -14.27
N PRO A 415 -1.71 19.98 -13.32
CA PRO A 415 -1.40 19.79 -11.91
C PRO A 415 -1.76 18.38 -11.45
N PHE A 416 -1.01 17.90 -10.47
CA PHE A 416 -1.26 16.62 -9.84
C PHE A 416 -2.65 16.58 -9.19
N LEU A 417 -3.38 15.48 -9.41
CA LEU A 417 -4.68 15.25 -8.80
C LEU A 417 -4.50 14.41 -7.54
N MET A 418 -4.98 14.94 -6.41
CA MET A 418 -4.97 14.22 -5.14
C MET A 418 -6.11 13.19 -5.13
N PRO A 419 -5.90 11.97 -4.61
CA PRO A 419 -6.95 10.96 -4.48
C PRO A 419 -8.13 11.45 -3.64
N GLN A 420 -9.34 11.26 -4.16
CA GLN A 420 -10.63 11.60 -3.56
C GLN A 420 -11.44 10.37 -3.18
N VAL A 421 -11.06 9.18 -3.65
CA VAL A 421 -11.68 7.93 -3.20
C VAL A 421 -11.42 7.73 -1.71
N ARG A 422 -12.43 7.28 -0.97
CA ARG A 422 -12.39 7.12 0.49
C ARG A 422 -13.10 5.84 0.97
N PRO A 423 -12.67 5.25 2.11
CA PRO A 423 -13.37 4.16 2.78
C PRO A 423 -14.88 4.35 2.97
N THR A 424 -15.32 5.59 3.16
CA THR A 424 -16.72 5.96 3.40
C THR A 424 -17.65 5.72 2.20
N GLN A 425 -17.10 5.34 1.04
CA GLN A 425 -17.85 4.89 -0.14
C GLN A 425 -18.30 3.43 -0.05
N LEU A 426 -17.76 2.66 0.90
CA LEU A 426 -18.01 1.23 1.05
C LEU A 426 -19.03 0.99 2.14
N TYR A 427 -20.06 0.23 1.82
CA TYR A 427 -21.17 -0.12 2.68
C TYR A 427 -21.18 -1.62 2.93
N GLY A 428 -21.47 -2.00 4.17
CA GLY A 428 -21.48 -3.39 4.60
C GLY A 428 -22.63 -3.64 5.56
N LEU A 429 -23.32 -4.78 5.40
CA LEU A 429 -24.27 -5.29 6.39
C LEU A 429 -23.70 -6.58 6.97
N GLU A 430 -23.69 -6.68 8.29
CA GLU A 430 -23.12 -7.82 9.01
C GLU A 430 -23.89 -8.05 10.32
N ILE A 431 -24.20 -9.29 10.65
CA ILE A 431 -24.95 -9.66 11.87
C ILE A 431 -24.03 -9.89 13.07
N ASN A 432 -22.76 -10.18 12.83
CA ASN A 432 -21.76 -10.42 13.85
C ASN A 432 -21.02 -9.11 14.19
N HIS A 433 -21.15 -8.65 15.44
CA HIS A 433 -20.52 -7.42 15.93
C HIS A 433 -19.00 -7.37 15.65
N TYR A 434 -18.31 -8.49 15.91
CA TYR A 434 -16.87 -8.58 15.72
C TYR A 434 -16.46 -8.50 14.23
N ALA A 435 -17.16 -9.22 13.34
CA ALA A 435 -16.94 -9.17 11.89
C ALA A 435 -17.13 -7.75 11.32
N ARG A 436 -18.13 -7.02 11.84
CA ARG A 436 -18.39 -5.63 11.51
C ARG A 436 -17.23 -4.70 11.90
N GLU A 437 -16.70 -4.81 13.12
CA GLU A 437 -15.52 -4.03 13.56
C GLU A 437 -14.26 -4.38 12.76
N LEU A 438 -14.12 -5.67 12.45
CA LEU A 438 -13.01 -6.15 11.65
C LEU A 438 -13.02 -5.55 10.24
N THR A 439 -14.18 -5.58 9.58
CA THR A 439 -14.38 -5.03 8.24
C THR A 439 -13.93 -3.57 8.16
N GLN A 440 -14.31 -2.74 9.14
CA GLN A 440 -13.86 -1.34 9.19
C GLN A 440 -12.35 -1.22 9.27
N THR A 441 -11.74 -2.03 10.15
CA THR A 441 -10.29 -2.04 10.34
C THR A 441 -9.57 -2.44 9.05
N VAL A 442 -10.06 -3.49 8.36
CA VAL A 442 -9.50 -4.00 7.10
C VAL A 442 -9.52 -2.94 6.00
N ILE A 443 -10.65 -2.27 5.85
CA ILE A 443 -10.83 -1.23 4.83
C ILE A 443 -9.85 -0.07 5.09
N TRP A 444 -9.75 0.38 6.34
CA TRP A 444 -8.82 1.45 6.70
C TRP A 444 -7.35 1.06 6.50
N ILE A 445 -6.95 -0.14 6.94
CA ILE A 445 -5.60 -0.66 6.72
C ILE A 445 -5.27 -0.64 5.23
N GLY A 446 -6.18 -1.15 4.39
CA GLY A 446 -6.01 -1.17 2.94
C GLY A 446 -5.85 0.21 2.33
N TYR A 447 -6.71 1.16 2.72
CA TYR A 447 -6.62 2.55 2.27
C TYR A 447 -5.29 3.21 2.66
N LEU A 448 -4.89 3.10 3.93
CA LEU A 448 -3.66 3.69 4.45
C LEU A 448 -2.41 3.09 3.80
N GLN A 449 -2.41 1.77 3.61
CA GLN A 449 -1.35 1.06 2.91
C GLN A 449 -1.25 1.54 1.46
N TRP A 450 -2.37 1.66 0.75
CA TRP A 450 -2.40 2.16 -0.62
C TRP A 450 -1.87 3.59 -0.71
N MET A 451 -2.33 4.50 0.15
CA MET A 451 -1.86 5.89 0.17
C MET A 451 -0.34 5.96 0.34
N ARG A 452 0.22 5.18 1.26
CA ARG A 452 1.66 5.17 1.50
C ARG A 452 2.47 4.54 0.37
N LEU A 453 2.02 3.40 -0.17
CA LEU A 453 2.69 2.74 -1.31
C LEU A 453 2.72 3.61 -2.56
N ASN A 454 1.81 4.59 -2.64
CA ASN A 454 1.67 5.53 -3.74
C ASN A 454 2.13 6.96 -3.37
N ALA A 455 2.95 7.13 -2.33
CA ALA A 455 3.57 8.40 -1.97
C ALA A 455 2.61 9.53 -1.54
N HIS A 456 1.39 9.19 -1.13
CA HIS A 456 0.42 10.17 -0.67
C HIS A 456 0.54 10.40 0.84
N ALA A 457 0.42 11.66 1.25
CA ALA A 457 0.26 12.01 2.64
C ALA A 457 -1.06 11.44 3.19
N VAL A 458 -1.00 10.95 4.42
CA VAL A 458 -2.16 10.52 5.19
C VAL A 458 -2.60 11.67 6.10
N GLN A 459 -3.88 11.74 6.43
CA GLN A 459 -4.40 12.67 7.41
C GLN A 459 -3.89 12.32 8.82
N ASP A 460 -3.47 13.32 9.59
CA ASP A 460 -2.82 13.08 10.88
C ASP A 460 -3.78 13.19 12.09
N ASP A 461 -4.95 13.84 11.96
CA ASP A 461 -5.92 13.99 13.06
C ASP A 461 -7.37 14.30 12.59
N PRO A 462 -8.35 13.39 12.82
CA PRO A 462 -8.14 12.00 13.20
C PRO A 462 -7.51 11.22 12.03
N VAL A 463 -6.73 10.18 12.32
CA VAL A 463 -6.12 9.33 11.28
C VAL A 463 -7.18 8.53 10.50
N LEU A 464 -8.25 8.11 11.18
CA LEU A 464 -9.36 7.34 10.61
C LEU A 464 -10.64 8.16 10.73
N ASP A 465 -11.34 8.37 9.63
CA ASP A 465 -12.70 8.93 9.69
C ASP A 465 -13.68 7.90 10.29
N PRO A 466 -14.73 8.32 11.01
CA PRO A 466 -15.81 7.43 11.41
C PRO A 466 -16.45 6.75 10.20
N MET A 467 -16.56 5.42 10.24
CA MET A 467 -17.28 4.64 9.23
C MET A 467 -18.63 4.20 9.78
N GLU A 468 -19.70 4.93 9.44
CA GLU A 468 -21.08 4.53 9.78
C GLU A 468 -21.69 3.60 8.71
N THR A 469 -20.97 3.37 7.63
CA THR A 469 -21.42 2.62 6.44
C THR A 469 -21.36 1.10 6.61
N ILE A 470 -20.63 0.60 7.62
CA ILE A 470 -20.61 -0.83 7.98
C ILE A 470 -21.53 -1.03 9.20
N LYS A 471 -22.73 -1.54 8.95
CA LYS A 471 -23.82 -1.64 9.92
C LYS A 471 -23.91 -3.04 10.52
N LEU A 472 -24.15 -3.08 11.84
CA LEU A 472 -24.58 -4.29 12.53
C LEU A 472 -26.07 -4.50 12.24
N GLN A 473 -26.38 -5.29 11.21
CA GLN A 473 -27.72 -5.40 10.64
C GLN A 473 -27.88 -6.74 9.93
N ASP A 474 -29.02 -7.40 10.14
CA ASP A 474 -29.47 -8.51 9.31
C ASP A 474 -29.96 -7.96 7.97
N SER A 475 -29.42 -8.48 6.87
CA SER A 475 -29.72 -8.01 5.51
C SER A 475 -31.00 -8.60 4.93
N ILE A 476 -31.63 -9.57 5.60
CA ILE A 476 -32.84 -10.25 5.16
C ILE A 476 -34.05 -9.89 6.04
N LEU A 477 -33.86 -9.79 7.37
CA LEU A 477 -34.98 -9.63 8.31
C LEU A 477 -34.68 -8.62 9.43
N ASP A 478 -35.43 -7.52 9.47
CA ASP A 478 -35.44 -6.60 10.60
C ASP A 478 -36.36 -7.14 11.70
N LEU A 479 -35.75 -7.51 12.83
CA LEU A 479 -36.42 -8.00 14.05
C LEU A 479 -36.37 -6.99 15.21
N SER A 480 -36.16 -5.70 14.93
CA SER A 480 -36.25 -4.65 15.95
C SER A 480 -37.63 -4.57 16.61
N ASP A 481 -38.68 -4.97 15.88
CA ASP A 481 -40.01 -5.31 16.41
C ASP A 481 -40.32 -6.79 16.11
N PRO A 482 -40.08 -7.70 17.08
CA PRO A 482 -40.27 -9.14 16.87
C PRO A 482 -41.71 -9.54 16.53
N ASP A 483 -42.70 -8.74 16.91
CA ASP A 483 -44.12 -9.00 16.63
C ASP A 483 -44.52 -8.55 15.21
N ASN A 484 -43.69 -7.72 14.57
CA ASN A 484 -43.89 -7.24 13.21
C ASN A 484 -42.57 -7.27 12.38
N PRO A 485 -42.06 -8.49 12.05
CA PRO A 485 -40.86 -8.63 11.22
C PRO A 485 -41.05 -7.99 9.85
N ARG A 486 -40.03 -7.28 9.37
CA ARG A 486 -40.07 -6.58 8.07
C ARG A 486 -38.77 -6.70 7.30
N GLU A 487 -38.82 -6.34 6.03
CA GLU A 487 -37.62 -6.21 5.21
C GLU A 487 -36.75 -5.06 5.73
N PRO A 488 -35.45 -5.29 5.96
CA PRO A 488 -34.54 -4.27 6.46
C PRO A 488 -34.24 -3.25 5.37
N GLU A 489 -34.10 -1.97 5.75
CA GLU A 489 -33.74 -0.91 4.81
C GLU A 489 -32.25 -1.01 4.44
N TRP A 490 -31.96 -1.23 3.16
CA TRP A 490 -30.60 -1.22 2.63
C TRP A 490 -30.18 0.20 2.24
N PRO A 491 -28.90 0.57 2.41
CA PRO A 491 -28.41 1.84 1.90
C PRO A 491 -28.46 1.85 0.37
N GLU A 492 -28.66 3.05 -0.20
CA GLU A 492 -28.47 3.25 -1.64
C GLU A 492 -27.03 2.90 -2.06
N ALA A 493 -26.89 2.13 -3.13
CA ALA A 493 -25.60 1.74 -3.70
C ALA A 493 -25.68 1.70 -5.24
N ASP A 494 -24.56 2.04 -5.89
CA ASP A 494 -24.40 1.92 -7.33
C ASP A 494 -24.04 0.48 -7.73
N PHE A 495 -23.31 -0.21 -6.85
CA PHE A 495 -22.89 -1.60 -7.04
C PHE A 495 -23.16 -2.45 -5.80
N ILE A 496 -23.59 -3.69 -6.02
CA ILE A 496 -23.78 -4.69 -4.96
C ILE A 496 -22.92 -5.91 -5.30
N ILE A 497 -22.02 -6.25 -4.38
CA ILE A 497 -21.09 -7.39 -4.48
C ILE A 497 -21.12 -8.18 -3.17
N GLY A 498 -20.48 -9.34 -3.12
CA GLY A 498 -20.34 -10.10 -1.87
C GLY A 498 -20.43 -11.60 -2.08
N ASN A 499 -20.34 -12.33 -0.97
CA ASN A 499 -20.47 -13.78 -0.92
C ASN A 499 -21.38 -14.18 0.26
N PRO A 500 -22.71 -14.24 0.06
CA PRO A 500 -23.64 -14.55 1.14
C PRO A 500 -23.46 -15.98 1.67
N PRO A 501 -23.87 -16.27 2.92
CA PRO A 501 -23.75 -17.59 3.50
C PRO A 501 -24.62 -18.64 2.78
N PHE A 502 -24.08 -19.85 2.59
CA PHE A 502 -24.80 -20.96 1.95
C PHE A 502 -25.33 -21.95 2.99
N LEU A 503 -26.64 -21.93 3.23
CA LEU A 503 -27.31 -22.93 4.07
C LEU A 503 -28.01 -23.98 3.20
N GLY A 504 -27.66 -25.26 3.41
CA GLY A 504 -28.33 -26.36 2.72
C GLY A 504 -29.81 -26.44 3.07
N ALA A 505 -30.67 -26.79 2.10
CA ALA A 505 -32.14 -26.76 2.21
C ALA A 505 -32.74 -27.45 3.46
N LYS A 506 -32.02 -28.39 4.08
CA LYS A 506 -32.44 -29.09 5.31
C LYS A 506 -32.28 -28.26 6.60
N ARG A 507 -31.51 -27.17 6.58
CA ARG A 507 -31.22 -26.29 7.75
C ARG A 507 -32.00 -24.97 7.76
N LEU A 508 -32.63 -24.62 6.64
CA LEU A 508 -33.40 -23.38 6.43
C LEU A 508 -34.66 -23.21 7.31
N ARG A 509 -35.11 -24.25 8.01
CA ARG A 509 -36.29 -24.21 8.90
C ARG A 509 -35.94 -24.24 10.39
N SER A 510 -34.67 -24.44 10.74
CA SER A 510 -34.20 -24.56 12.12
C SER A 510 -33.43 -23.34 12.61
N GLU A 511 -32.84 -22.59 11.69
CA GLU A 511 -32.43 -21.19 11.89
C GLU A 511 -33.60 -20.29 11.49
#